data_AF-I3R861-F1
#
_entry.id   AF-I3R861-F1
#
_cell.length_a   1.000
_cell.length_b   1.000
_cell.length_c   1.000
_cell.angle_alpha   90.00
_cell.angle_beta   90.00
_cell.angle_gamma   90.00
#
_symmetry.space_group_name_H-M   'P 1'
#
loop_
_entity.id
_entity.type
_entity.pdbx_description
1 polymer ?
#
loop_
_entity_poly.entity_id
_entity_poly.type
_entity_poly.pdbx_seq_one_letter_code
_entity_poly.pdbx_strand_id
1 'polypeptide(L)'
;MAGDTASKPTADTDRNPEHVRFGERVRDLAAEARQARETFDPPDESTADERALECARDGVGPVVSLYIEARTGGRMVEFTETEFQLLHRTLNDWLTLYARCYEVDLDADFTIREAAEVLLKTHNVRDTAQLLTCVPARR
;
A
#
# COMPACT_ATOMS: atom_id res chain seq x y z
N MET A 1 -19.84 -14.88 -43.83
CA MET A 1 -19.23 -15.83 -42.88
C MET A 1 -18.14 -15.07 -42.15
N ALA A 2 -18.46 -14.52 -40.98
CA ALA A 2 -17.54 -13.72 -40.18
C ALA A 2 -16.59 -14.66 -39.42
N GLY A 3 -15.29 -14.56 -39.70
CA GLY A 3 -14.24 -15.21 -38.94
C GLY A 3 -13.72 -14.24 -37.89
N ASP A 4 -14.36 -14.27 -36.73
CA ASP A 4 -13.90 -13.57 -35.53
C ASP A 4 -12.66 -14.29 -34.99
N THR A 5 -11.51 -13.63 -35.00
CA THR A 5 -10.28 -14.09 -34.36
C THR A 5 -9.72 -13.00 -33.47
N ALA A 6 -10.50 -12.60 -32.47
CA ALA A 6 -9.96 -11.96 -31.28
C ALA A 6 -9.21 -13.01 -30.43
N SER A 7 -7.95 -13.27 -30.78
CA SER A 7 -7.03 -14.02 -29.91
C SER A 7 -6.23 -13.06 -29.04
N LYS A 8 -6.67 -12.87 -27.79
CA LYS A 8 -5.90 -12.95 -26.51
C LYS A 8 -6.76 -12.40 -25.36
N PRO A 9 -6.75 -13.06 -24.18
CA PRO A 9 -5.57 -13.01 -23.30
C PRO A 9 -5.22 -14.38 -22.69
N THR A 10 -4.10 -14.95 -23.12
CA THR A 10 -3.54 -16.21 -22.55
C THR A 10 -2.45 -15.96 -21.50
N ALA A 11 -2.29 -14.73 -21.00
CA ALA A 11 -1.18 -14.41 -20.10
C ALA A 11 -1.46 -14.76 -18.63
N ASP A 12 -2.73 -14.78 -18.21
CA ASP A 12 -3.05 -14.91 -16.78
C ASP A 12 -3.30 -16.36 -16.34
N THR A 13 -3.71 -17.24 -17.25
CA THR A 13 -4.11 -18.62 -16.92
C THR A 13 -2.92 -19.54 -16.59
N ASP A 14 -1.70 -19.18 -16.98
CA ASP A 14 -0.48 -19.99 -16.77
C ASP A 14 0.38 -19.50 -15.59
N ARG A 15 -0.10 -18.47 -14.87
CA ARG A 15 0.60 -17.90 -13.73
C ARG A 15 0.37 -18.74 -12.48
N ASN A 16 1.40 -18.91 -11.65
CA ASN A 16 1.28 -19.58 -10.35
C ASN A 16 0.06 -19.02 -9.57
N PRO A 17 -0.89 -19.86 -9.12
CA PRO A 17 -2.08 -19.42 -8.40
C PRO A 17 -1.78 -18.55 -7.18
N GLU A 18 -0.64 -18.77 -6.52
CA GLU A 18 -0.21 -17.92 -5.41
C GLU A 18 0.08 -16.49 -5.88
N HIS A 19 0.77 -16.32 -7.03
CA HIS A 19 1.08 -15.00 -7.56
C HIS A 19 -0.20 -14.26 -7.98
N VAL A 20 -1.18 -14.97 -8.55
CA VAL A 20 -2.50 -14.41 -8.90
C VAL A 20 -3.21 -13.91 -7.65
N ARG A 21 -3.28 -14.73 -6.59
CA ARG A 21 -3.92 -14.36 -5.31
C ARG A 21 -3.28 -13.14 -4.66
N PHE A 22 -1.95 -13.03 -4.70
CA PHE A 22 -1.26 -11.83 -4.21
C PHE A 22 -1.60 -10.60 -5.07
N GLY A 23 -1.67 -10.76 -6.39
CA GLY A 23 -2.11 -9.71 -7.31
C GLY A 23 -3.53 -9.22 -7.04
N GLU A 24 -4.47 -10.12 -6.74
CA GLU A 24 -5.84 -9.77 -6.33
C GLU A 24 -5.83 -8.94 -5.04
N ARG A 25 -5.11 -9.39 -4.02
CA ARG A 25 -4.97 -8.65 -2.75
C ARG A 25 -4.36 -7.25 -2.94
N VAL A 26 -3.42 -7.09 -3.88
CA VAL A 26 -2.89 -5.75 -4.23
C VAL A 26 -3.99 -4.85 -4.79
N ARG A 27 -4.85 -5.37 -5.67
CA ARG A 27 -5.95 -4.60 -6.27
C ARG A 27 -7.00 -4.22 -5.23
N ASP A 28 -7.31 -5.11 -4.30
CA ASP A 28 -8.25 -4.84 -3.21
C ASP A 28 -7.73 -3.69 -2.32
N LEU A 29 -6.47 -3.77 -1.88
CA LEU A 29 -5.83 -2.70 -1.09
C LEU A 29 -5.77 -1.37 -1.86
N ALA A 30 -5.53 -1.41 -3.17
CA ALA A 30 -5.53 -0.21 -4.01
C ALA A 30 -6.93 0.40 -4.14
N ALA A 31 -7.98 -0.41 -4.22
CA ALA A 31 -9.37 0.06 -4.23
C ALA A 31 -9.74 0.70 -2.89
N GLU A 32 -9.34 0.09 -1.77
CA GLU A 32 -9.53 0.65 -0.43
C GLU A 32 -8.82 1.99 -0.25
N ALA A 33 -7.53 2.10 -0.62
CA ALA A 33 -6.78 3.34 -0.54
C ALA A 33 -7.39 4.45 -1.39
N ARG A 34 -7.86 4.11 -2.59
CA ARG A 34 -8.56 5.04 -3.47
C ARG A 34 -9.85 5.54 -2.82
N GLN A 35 -10.68 4.64 -2.30
CA GLN A 35 -11.92 5.02 -1.64
C GLN A 35 -11.63 5.90 -0.42
N ALA A 36 -10.67 5.50 0.42
CA ALA A 36 -10.28 6.27 1.59
C ALA A 36 -9.82 7.68 1.22
N ARG A 37 -9.06 7.85 0.13
CA ARG A 37 -8.67 9.16 -0.39
C ARG A 37 -9.85 9.99 -0.89
N GLU A 38 -10.76 9.38 -1.65
CA GLU A 38 -11.93 10.06 -2.21
C GLU A 38 -12.90 10.53 -1.12
N THR A 39 -13.00 9.80 -0.01
CA THR A 39 -13.87 10.12 1.13
C THR A 39 -13.12 10.76 2.30
N PHE A 40 -11.84 11.12 2.13
CA PHE A 40 -11.04 11.60 3.25
C PHE A 40 -11.50 12.99 3.68
N ASP A 41 -11.85 13.11 4.95
CA ASP A 41 -12.07 14.37 5.63
C ASP A 41 -10.98 14.54 6.70
N PRO A 42 -10.15 15.62 6.64
CA PRO A 42 -9.12 15.85 7.65
C PRO A 42 -9.71 15.94 9.06
N PRO A 43 -9.13 15.24 10.04
CA PRO A 43 -9.54 15.33 11.44
C PRO A 43 -9.20 16.71 12.03
N ASP A 44 -9.83 17.05 13.15
CA ASP A 44 -9.37 18.16 13.98
C ASP A 44 -8.13 17.78 14.81
N GLU A 45 -7.47 18.76 15.42
CA GLU A 45 -6.27 18.53 16.24
C GLU A 45 -6.47 17.49 17.36
N SER A 46 -7.68 17.41 17.92
CA SER A 46 -7.99 16.50 19.03
C SER A 46 -8.09 15.04 18.61
N THR A 47 -8.42 14.78 17.35
CA THR A 47 -8.61 13.45 16.75
C THR A 47 -7.53 13.09 15.73
N ALA A 48 -6.63 14.01 15.41
CA ALA A 48 -5.52 13.84 14.47
C ALA A 48 -4.70 12.57 14.72
N ASP A 49 -4.30 12.34 15.97
CA ASP A 49 -3.44 11.21 16.34
C ASP A 49 -4.14 9.85 16.19
N GLU A 50 -5.44 9.80 16.51
CA GLU A 50 -6.26 8.59 16.34
C GLU A 50 -6.44 8.29 14.86
N ARG A 51 -6.82 9.31 14.06
CA ARG A 51 -7.02 9.16 12.63
C ARG A 51 -5.73 8.81 11.88
N ALA A 52 -4.60 9.38 12.29
CA ALA A 52 -3.29 9.02 11.76
C ALA A 52 -2.92 7.57 12.10
N LEU A 53 -3.21 7.13 13.33
CA LEU A 53 -3.00 5.73 13.72
C LEU A 53 -3.85 4.77 12.89
N GLU A 54 -5.10 5.12 12.58
CA GLU A 54 -5.95 4.34 11.66
C GLU A 54 -5.32 4.26 10.27
N CYS A 55 -4.87 5.39 9.70
CA CYS A 55 -4.20 5.39 8.38
C CYS A 55 -2.93 4.50 8.38
N ALA A 56 -2.14 4.54 9.45
CA ALA A 56 -0.97 3.69 9.58
C ALA A 56 -1.35 2.22 9.76
N ARG A 57 -2.26 1.91 10.68
CA ARG A 57 -2.61 0.53 11.06
C ARG A 57 -3.42 -0.18 9.98
N ASP A 58 -4.42 0.49 9.43
CA ASP A 58 -5.40 -0.11 8.53
C ASP A 58 -5.05 0.15 7.05
N GLY A 59 -4.16 1.11 6.77
CA GLY A 59 -3.68 1.41 5.42
C GLY A 59 -2.24 0.94 5.16
N VAL A 60 -1.26 1.57 5.79
CA VAL A 60 0.17 1.27 5.57
C VAL A 60 0.51 -0.17 5.97
N GLY A 61 0.02 -0.62 7.12
CA GLY A 61 0.30 -1.94 7.68
C GLY A 61 -0.02 -3.09 6.72
N PRO A 62 -1.26 -3.21 6.22
CA PRO A 62 -1.64 -4.26 5.29
C PRO A 62 -0.82 -4.27 3.99
N VAL A 63 -0.53 -3.10 3.43
CA VAL A 63 0.24 -2.97 2.17
C VAL A 63 1.67 -3.47 2.35
N VAL A 64 2.35 -3.02 3.42
CA VAL A 64 3.71 -3.44 3.74
C VAL A 64 3.76 -4.92 4.13
N SER A 65 2.79 -5.39 4.91
CA SER A 65 2.69 -6.78 5.33
C SER A 65 2.51 -7.72 4.14
N LEU A 66 1.70 -7.33 3.15
CA LEU A 66 1.50 -8.10 1.92
C LEU A 66 2.83 -8.28 1.15
N TYR A 67 3.62 -7.22 1.04
CA TYR A 67 4.92 -7.29 0.38
C TYR A 67 5.92 -8.17 1.16
N ILE A 68 5.95 -8.09 2.49
CA ILE A 68 6.81 -8.94 3.33
C ILE A 68 6.38 -10.41 3.20
N GLU A 69 5.09 -10.70 3.28
CA GLU A 69 4.54 -12.06 3.15
C GLU A 69 4.92 -12.69 1.80
N ALA A 70 4.88 -11.91 0.72
CA ALA A 70 5.28 -12.34 -0.63
C ALA A 70 6.77 -12.73 -0.73
N ARG A 71 7.62 -12.24 0.16
CA ARG A 71 9.10 -12.32 0.12
C ARG A 71 9.70 -13.15 1.26
N THR A 72 8.87 -13.71 2.13
CA THR A 72 9.30 -14.46 3.32
C THR A 72 8.63 -15.83 3.39
N GLY A 73 9.01 -16.66 4.37
CA GLY A 73 8.38 -17.98 4.55
C GLY A 73 8.65 -18.99 3.45
N GLY A 74 9.78 -18.86 2.73
CA GLY A 74 10.10 -19.71 1.57
C GLY A 74 9.34 -19.36 0.29
N ARG A 75 8.52 -18.30 0.33
CA ARG A 75 7.81 -17.78 -0.85
C ARG A 75 8.70 -16.84 -1.63
N MET A 76 8.52 -16.83 -2.93
CA MET A 76 9.14 -15.89 -3.85
C MET A 76 8.11 -15.45 -4.88
N VAL A 77 7.05 -14.78 -4.41
CA VAL A 77 5.96 -14.35 -5.28
C VAL A 77 6.49 -13.31 -6.27
N GLU A 78 6.23 -13.56 -7.56
CA GLU A 78 6.54 -12.61 -8.62
C GLU A 78 5.35 -11.70 -8.83
N PHE A 79 5.50 -10.42 -8.49
CA PHE A 79 4.56 -9.36 -8.89
C PHE A 79 4.85 -8.96 -10.34
N THR A 80 3.80 -8.72 -11.10
CA THR A 80 3.92 -7.98 -12.37
C THR A 80 4.34 -6.53 -12.10
N GLU A 81 4.86 -5.85 -13.12
CA GLU A 81 5.19 -4.43 -13.01
C GLU A 81 3.99 -3.60 -12.55
N THR A 82 2.80 -3.86 -13.09
CA THR A 82 1.57 -3.16 -12.71
C THR A 82 1.19 -3.40 -11.24
N GLU A 83 1.28 -4.63 -10.74
CA GLU A 83 0.99 -4.92 -9.32
C GLU A 83 2.02 -4.28 -8.40
N PHE A 84 3.28 -4.25 -8.81
CA PHE A 84 4.32 -3.60 -8.03
C PHE A 84 4.09 -2.08 -7.97
N GLN A 85 3.81 -1.43 -9.11
CA GLN A 85 3.44 -0.01 -9.16
C GLN A 85 2.19 0.29 -8.33
N LEU A 86 1.19 -0.61 -8.33
CA LEU A 86 0.02 -0.47 -7.47
C LEU A 86 0.40 -0.51 -5.99
N LEU A 87 1.25 -1.44 -5.54
CA LEU A 87 1.74 -1.45 -4.16
C LEU A 87 2.39 -0.12 -3.76
N HIS A 88 3.26 0.41 -4.62
CA HIS A 88 3.89 1.71 -4.41
C HIS A 88 2.87 2.83 -4.27
N ARG A 89 1.93 2.91 -5.21
CA ARG A 89 0.90 3.94 -5.20
C ARG A 89 0.01 3.84 -3.96
N THR A 90 -0.48 2.64 -3.64
CA THR A 90 -1.34 2.39 -2.48
C THR A 90 -0.66 2.78 -1.19
N LEU A 91 0.63 2.43 -1.02
CA LEU A 91 1.42 2.86 0.13
C LEU A 91 1.47 4.38 0.26
N ASN A 92 1.84 5.07 -0.82
CA ASN A 92 1.98 6.52 -0.81
C ASN A 92 0.63 7.24 -0.65
N ASP A 93 -0.45 6.66 -1.18
CA ASP A 93 -1.80 7.16 -0.97
C ASP A 93 -2.14 7.21 0.52
N TRP A 94 -1.84 6.14 1.26
CA TRP A 94 -2.02 6.08 2.71
C TRP A 94 -1.07 6.99 3.49
N LEU A 95 0.20 7.11 3.09
CA LEU A 95 1.16 8.00 3.75
C LEU A 95 0.82 9.48 3.57
N THR A 96 0.26 9.87 2.42
CA THR A 96 -0.28 11.22 2.24
C THR A 96 -1.49 11.44 3.16
N LEU A 97 -2.40 10.48 3.29
CA LEU A 97 -3.54 10.61 4.22
C LEU A 97 -3.09 10.71 5.67
N TYR A 98 -2.09 9.91 6.05
CA TYR A 98 -1.44 9.98 7.35
C TYR A 98 -0.87 11.38 7.62
N ALA A 99 -0.12 11.96 6.68
CA ALA A 99 0.43 13.32 6.83
C ALA A 99 -0.67 14.40 6.91
N ARG A 100 -1.74 14.24 6.13
CA ARG A 100 -2.90 15.15 6.14
C ARG A 100 -3.66 15.16 7.46
N CYS A 101 -3.57 14.09 8.27
CA CYS A 101 -4.11 14.10 9.63
C CYS A 101 -3.45 15.18 10.51
N TYR A 102 -2.25 15.61 10.16
CA TYR A 102 -1.48 16.63 10.85
C TYR A 102 -1.36 17.93 10.04
N GLU A 103 -2.30 18.16 9.11
CA GLU A 103 -2.34 19.33 8.23
C GLU A 103 -1.11 19.50 7.32
N VAL A 104 -0.32 18.42 7.14
CA VAL A 104 0.84 18.43 6.25
C VAL A 104 0.43 17.90 4.87
N ASP A 105 0.59 18.73 3.85
CA ASP A 105 0.49 18.29 2.46
C ASP A 105 1.81 17.66 2.02
N LEU A 106 1.85 16.33 2.03
CA LEU A 106 3.01 15.53 1.65
C LEU A 106 2.78 14.88 0.28
N ASP A 107 3.66 15.22 -0.66
CA ASP A 107 3.82 14.45 -1.90
C ASP A 107 4.70 13.23 -1.60
N ALA A 108 4.05 12.13 -1.22
CA ALA A 108 4.72 10.91 -0.80
C ALA A 108 5.22 10.11 -2.02
N ASP A 109 6.53 9.85 -2.06
CA ASP A 109 7.17 9.01 -3.09
C ASP A 109 8.17 8.05 -2.45
N PHE A 110 7.64 7.11 -1.68
CA PHE A 110 8.40 6.07 -1.00
C PHE A 110 8.24 4.72 -1.71
N THR A 111 9.29 3.91 -1.63
CA THR A 111 9.22 2.55 -2.13
C THR A 111 8.58 1.59 -1.13
N ILE A 112 7.85 0.59 -1.63
CA ILE A 112 7.31 -0.47 -0.77
C ILE A 112 8.42 -1.24 -0.03
N ARG A 113 9.60 -1.33 -0.64
CA ARG A 113 10.79 -1.92 -0.05
C ARG A 113 11.31 -1.10 1.12
N GLU A 114 11.47 0.22 0.96
CA GLU A 114 11.90 1.10 2.05
C GLU A 114 10.96 1.01 3.25
N ALA A 115 9.64 1.05 3.01
CA ALA A 115 8.66 0.91 4.08
C ALA A 115 8.76 -0.44 4.80
N ALA A 116 8.98 -1.54 4.06
CA ALA A 116 9.20 -2.85 4.66
C ALA A 116 10.49 -2.91 5.49
N GLU A 117 11.58 -2.32 5.00
CA GLU A 117 12.85 -2.26 5.74
C GLU A 117 12.71 -1.47 7.05
N VAL A 118 11.97 -0.36 7.03
CA VAL A 118 11.68 0.44 8.23
C VAL A 118 10.77 -0.33 9.19
N LEU A 119 9.72 -1.00 8.69
CA LEU A 119 8.81 -1.81 9.52
C LEU A 119 9.54 -2.96 10.20
N LEU A 120 10.44 -3.65 9.50
CA LEU A 120 11.24 -4.74 10.07
C LEU A 120 12.23 -4.24 11.14
N LYS A 121 12.67 -2.98 11.07
CA LYS A 121 13.54 -2.39 12.10
C LYS A 121 12.74 -1.93 13.32
N THR A 122 11.59 -1.31 13.11
CA THR A 122 10.78 -0.71 14.19
C THR A 122 9.84 -1.69 14.86
N HIS A 123 9.39 -2.73 14.14
CA HIS A 123 8.27 -3.60 14.53
C HIS A 123 7.00 -2.81 14.91
N ASN A 124 6.87 -1.58 14.42
CA ASN A 124 5.77 -0.67 14.75
C ASN A 124 5.39 0.15 13.51
N VAL A 125 4.15 -0.03 13.05
CA VAL A 125 3.65 0.63 11.83
C VAL A 125 3.45 2.14 12.02
N ARG A 126 3.11 2.61 13.24
CA ARG A 126 3.04 4.05 13.54
C ARG A 126 4.42 4.67 13.43
N ASP A 127 5.42 4.04 14.02
CA ASP A 127 6.80 4.51 13.96
C ASP A 127 7.35 4.47 12.52
N THR A 128 6.92 3.48 11.73
CA THR A 128 7.25 3.38 10.31
C THR A 128 6.68 4.56 9.53
N ALA A 129 5.38 4.84 9.68
CA ALA A 129 4.74 5.99 9.03
C ALA A 129 5.39 7.32 9.46
N GLN A 130 5.66 7.49 10.76
CA GLN A 130 6.33 8.69 11.26
C GLN A 130 7.76 8.83 10.73
N LEU A 131 8.53 7.73 10.64
CA LEU A 131 9.90 7.77 10.11
C LEU A 131 9.95 8.16 8.64
N LEU A 132 9.04 7.59 7.83
CA LEU A 132 8.98 7.88 6.41
C LEU A 132 8.52 9.32 6.17
N THR A 133 7.47 9.75 6.85
CA THR A 133 6.86 11.07 6.62
C THR A 133 7.52 12.21 7.39
N CYS A 134 8.28 11.90 8.45
CA CYS A 134 8.76 12.85 9.45
C CYS A 134 7.65 13.62 10.19
N VAL A 135 6.42 13.09 10.19
CA VAL A 135 5.23 13.70 10.81
C VAL A 135 4.60 12.70 11.79
N PRO A 136 4.13 13.12 12.98
CA PRO A 136 4.39 14.43 13.56
C PRO A 136 5.87 14.57 13.92
N ALA A 137 6.35 15.81 14.01
CA ALA A 137 7.74 16.06 14.41
C ALA A 137 8.03 15.38 15.76
N ARG A 138 9.19 14.73 15.85
CA ARG A 138 9.63 14.05 17.08
C ARG A 138 9.96 15.11 18.12
N ARG A 139 9.32 15.02 19.29
CA ARG A 139 9.68 15.82 20.48
C ARG A 139 10.81 15.15 21.25
#